data_AF-A0A5C7ARF3-F1
#
_entry.id   AF-A0A5C7ARF3-F1
#
_cell.length_a   1.000
_cell.length_b   1.000
_cell.length_c   1.000
_cell.angle_alpha   90.00
_cell.angle_beta   90.00
_cell.angle_gamma   90.00
#
_symmetry.space_group_name_H-M   'P 1'
#
loop_
_entity.id
_entity.type
_entity.pdbx_description
1 polymer ?
#
loop_
_entity_poly.entity_id
_entity_poly.type
_entity_poly.pdbx_seq_one_letter_code
_entity_poly.pdbx_strand_id
1 'polypeptide(L)'
;MCCNYILSVGGATTLETVGDISTIVIALVNTFLVWFIFIKTRNKGNEDKEQSRKLDLLKSLILDHNLKHFYSFFEKVESVLKGLKSTGLSDDQKSTIVELGNDEFIKLRKKFTDSLLAVDQNLYDKVLECSDQLQSNISNNAFDPGNNLSHLPKYEECIENPLQLTRTEILKILFQYKG
;
A
#
# COMPACT_ATOMS: atom_id res chain seq x y z
N MET A 1 -42.29 -51.71 60.31
CA MET A 1 -41.27 -50.66 60.11
C MET A 1 -40.21 -51.22 59.19
N CYS A 2 -39.92 -50.72 57.99
CA CYS A 2 -40.41 -49.58 57.23
C CYS A 2 -40.31 -49.92 55.73
N CYS A 3 -41.39 -49.59 55.02
CA CYS A 3 -41.43 -48.94 53.71
C CYS A 3 -40.84 -49.59 52.44
N ASN A 4 -41.79 -50.00 51.60
CA ASN A 4 -41.95 -49.64 50.18
C ASN A 4 -41.01 -50.26 49.15
N TYR A 5 -41.39 -51.49 48.82
CA TYR A 5 -41.60 -51.92 47.44
C TYR A 5 -42.39 -50.86 46.64
N ILE A 6 -41.74 -50.15 45.72
CA ILE A 6 -42.41 -49.56 44.55
C ILE A 6 -41.88 -50.30 43.32
N LEU A 7 -42.81 -51.06 42.75
CA LEU A 7 -42.78 -51.69 41.45
C LEU A 7 -42.28 -50.75 40.35
N SER A 8 -41.40 -51.31 39.52
CA SER A 8 -41.30 -50.97 38.10
C SER A 8 -42.68 -50.93 37.45
N VAL A 9 -42.95 -49.90 36.62
CA VAL A 9 -43.48 -50.00 35.25
C VAL A 9 -44.07 -48.65 34.81
N GLY A 10 -43.54 -48.12 33.69
CA GLY A 10 -44.40 -47.58 32.64
C GLY A 10 -44.62 -46.07 32.60
N GLY A 11 -43.82 -45.38 31.80
CA GLY A 11 -44.16 -44.06 31.28
C GLY A 11 -42.95 -43.25 30.86
N ALA A 12 -42.11 -43.77 29.94
CA ALA A 12 -41.22 -42.88 29.19
C ALA A 12 -42.11 -41.86 28.48
N THR A 13 -42.20 -40.66 29.05
CA THR A 13 -43.04 -39.61 28.47
C THR A 13 -42.43 -39.29 27.11
N THR A 14 -43.26 -39.34 26.06
CA THR A 14 -42.86 -38.99 24.70
C THR A 14 -42.19 -37.62 24.62
N LEU A 15 -42.46 -36.75 25.61
CA LEU A 15 -41.86 -35.43 25.77
C LEU A 15 -40.37 -35.46 26.15
N GLU A 16 -39.94 -36.33 27.07
CA GLU A 16 -38.53 -36.44 27.50
C GLU A 16 -37.67 -37.01 26.37
N THR A 17 -38.15 -38.07 25.71
CA THR A 17 -37.46 -38.66 24.56
C THR A 17 -37.35 -37.67 23.39
N VAL A 18 -38.37 -36.84 23.14
CA VAL A 18 -38.34 -35.80 22.09
C VAL A 18 -37.38 -34.65 22.44
N GLY A 19 -37.26 -34.28 23.72
CA GLY A 19 -36.32 -33.27 24.19
C GLY A 19 -34.85 -33.69 24.03
N ASP A 20 -34.54 -34.93 24.36
CA ASP A 20 -33.19 -35.49 24.21
C ASP A 20 -32.81 -35.62 22.73
N ILE A 21 -33.73 -36.10 21.88
CA ILE A 21 -33.51 -36.17 20.42
C ILE A 21 -33.28 -34.77 19.84
N SER A 22 -34.05 -33.77 20.26
CA SER A 22 -33.88 -32.39 19.80
C SER A 22 -32.53 -31.82 20.17
N THR A 23 -32.03 -32.12 21.38
CA THR A 23 -30.72 -31.69 21.85
C THR A 23 -29.59 -32.29 21.03
N ILE A 24 -29.69 -33.57 20.68
CA ILE A 24 -28.74 -34.27 19.81
C ILE A 24 -28.74 -33.66 18.39
N VAL A 25 -29.93 -33.37 17.84
CA VAL A 25 -30.05 -32.76 16.51
C VAL A 25 -29.46 -31.35 16.49
N ILE A 26 -29.73 -30.52 17.50
CA ILE A 26 -29.15 -29.17 17.62
C ILE A 26 -27.62 -29.25 17.71
N ALA A 27 -27.09 -30.20 18.50
CA ALA A 27 -25.65 -30.40 18.62
C ALA A 27 -25.00 -30.80 17.28
N LEU A 28 -25.64 -31.68 16.50
CA LEU A 28 -25.17 -32.08 15.17
C LEU A 28 -25.19 -30.93 14.18
N VAL A 29 -26.27 -30.14 14.15
CA VAL A 29 -26.40 -28.97 13.26
C VAL A 29 -25.36 -27.91 13.61
N ASN A 30 -25.16 -27.61 14.89
CA ASN A 30 -24.14 -26.65 15.33
C ASN A 30 -22.73 -27.14 14.98
N THR A 31 -22.44 -28.43 15.19
CA THR A 31 -21.15 -29.02 14.84
C THR A 31 -20.90 -28.96 13.33
N PHE A 32 -21.92 -29.25 12.52
CA PHE A 32 -21.85 -29.16 11.07
C PHE A 32 -21.64 -27.71 10.58
N LEU A 33 -22.35 -26.74 11.16
CA LEU A 33 -22.19 -25.32 10.81
C LEU A 33 -20.78 -24.81 11.13
N VAL A 34 -20.25 -25.14 12.32
CA VAL A 34 -18.88 -24.78 12.71
C VAL A 34 -17.87 -25.40 11.75
N TRP A 35 -18.03 -26.68 11.39
CA TRP A 35 -17.16 -27.36 10.44
C TRP A 35 -17.23 -26.74 9.03
N PHE A 36 -18.42 -26.43 8.55
CA PHE A 36 -18.65 -25.80 7.25
C PHE A 36 -18.01 -24.40 7.18
N ILE A 37 -18.23 -23.57 8.21
CA ILE A 37 -17.61 -22.24 8.33
C ILE A 37 -16.10 -22.36 8.36
N PHE A 38 -15.55 -23.33 9.09
CA PHE A 38 -14.11 -23.54 9.17
C PHE A 38 -13.48 -23.90 7.82
N ILE A 39 -14.08 -24.82 7.04
CA ILE A 39 -13.59 -25.18 5.70
C ILE A 39 -13.64 -23.97 4.77
N LYS A 40 -14.75 -23.25 4.73
CA LYS A 40 -14.91 -22.10 3.84
C LYS A 40 -13.95 -20.96 4.21
N THR A 41 -13.76 -20.70 5.50
CA THR A 41 -12.81 -19.71 6.02
C THR A 41 -11.37 -20.12 5.74
N ARG A 42 -11.05 -21.42 5.85
CA ARG A 42 -9.71 -21.95 5.55
C ARG A 42 -9.38 -21.87 4.07
N ASN A 43 -10.31 -22.22 3.18
CA ASN A 43 -10.10 -22.14 1.74
C ASN A 43 -9.96 -20.68 1.28
N LYS A 44 -10.86 -19.79 1.72
CA LYS A 44 -10.77 -18.36 1.40
C LYS A 44 -9.49 -17.73 1.95
N GLY A 45 -9.14 -18.04 3.21
CA GLY A 45 -7.91 -17.53 3.83
C GLY A 45 -6.61 -18.06 3.20
N ASN A 46 -6.64 -19.21 2.51
CA ASN A 46 -5.49 -19.73 1.78
C ASN A 46 -5.34 -19.08 0.40
N GLU A 47 -6.45 -18.86 -0.32
CA GLU A 47 -6.46 -18.14 -1.60
C GLU A 47 -6.00 -16.69 -1.42
N ASP A 48 -6.54 -16.00 -0.41
CA ASP A 48 -6.16 -14.61 -0.09
C ASP A 48 -4.66 -14.52 0.25
N LYS A 49 -4.13 -15.49 1.01
CA LYS A 49 -2.69 -15.56 1.36
C LYS A 49 -1.80 -15.89 0.16
N GLU A 50 -2.26 -16.74 -0.74
CA GLU A 50 -1.48 -17.11 -1.92
C GLU A 50 -1.42 -15.96 -2.93
N GLN A 51 -2.54 -15.26 -3.11
CA GLN A 51 -2.61 -14.04 -3.92
C GLN A 51 -1.74 -12.94 -3.32
N SER A 52 -1.82 -12.70 -2.02
CA SER A 52 -0.97 -11.71 -1.35
C SER A 52 0.52 -12.05 -1.49
N ARG A 53 0.89 -13.32 -1.36
CA ARG A 53 2.29 -13.77 -1.51
C ARG A 53 2.79 -13.66 -2.94
N LYS A 54 1.93 -13.93 -3.94
CA LYS A 54 2.25 -13.74 -5.37
C LYS A 54 2.41 -12.26 -5.70
N LEU A 55 1.55 -11.40 -5.13
CA LEU A 55 1.68 -9.94 -5.21
C LEU A 55 2.95 -9.45 -4.53
N ASP A 56 3.31 -9.98 -3.37
CA ASP A 56 4.53 -9.59 -2.66
C ASP A 56 5.80 -10.06 -3.39
N LEU A 57 5.77 -11.24 -4.03
CA LEU A 57 6.85 -11.70 -4.90
C LEU A 57 6.95 -10.88 -6.18
N LEU A 58 5.81 -10.54 -6.82
CA LEU A 58 5.76 -9.71 -8.01
C LEU A 58 6.23 -8.28 -7.70
N LYS A 59 5.77 -7.71 -6.58
CA LYS A 59 6.26 -6.46 -6.02
C LYS A 59 7.76 -6.57 -5.78
N SER A 60 8.25 -7.56 -5.04
CA SER A 60 9.69 -7.69 -4.76
C SER A 60 10.50 -7.78 -6.06
N LEU A 61 10.05 -8.54 -7.05
CA LEU A 61 10.79 -8.75 -8.29
C LEU A 61 10.81 -7.50 -9.18
N ILE A 62 9.66 -6.83 -9.34
CA ILE A 62 9.53 -5.60 -10.14
C ILE A 62 10.20 -4.44 -9.41
N LEU A 63 10.06 -4.38 -8.09
CA LEU A 63 10.56 -3.30 -7.26
C LEU A 63 12.08 -3.43 -7.06
N ASP A 64 12.65 -4.62 -6.81
CA ASP A 64 14.11 -4.74 -6.62
C ASP A 64 14.90 -4.35 -7.86
N HIS A 65 14.44 -4.72 -9.06
CA HIS A 65 15.11 -4.33 -10.29
C HIS A 65 14.93 -2.84 -10.59
N ASN A 66 13.72 -2.31 -10.39
CA ASN A 66 13.37 -0.95 -10.79
C ASN A 66 13.71 0.10 -9.71
N LEU A 67 13.90 -0.28 -8.45
CA LEU A 67 14.29 0.63 -7.35
C LEU A 67 15.63 1.31 -7.61
N LYS A 68 16.53 0.65 -8.34
CA LYS A 68 17.78 1.30 -8.79
C LYS A 68 17.50 2.54 -9.62
N HIS A 69 16.49 2.49 -10.50
CA HIS A 69 16.08 3.65 -11.29
C HIS A 69 15.42 4.74 -10.43
N PHE A 70 14.64 4.34 -9.42
CA PHE A 70 14.08 5.26 -8.44
C PHE A 70 15.18 6.04 -7.68
N TYR A 71 16.15 5.34 -7.08
CA TYR A 71 17.22 6.01 -6.34
C TYR A 71 18.10 6.87 -7.25
N SER A 72 18.45 6.37 -8.44
CA SER A 72 19.22 7.13 -9.42
C SER A 72 18.48 8.39 -9.89
N PHE A 73 17.16 8.38 -9.97
CA PHE A 73 16.36 9.56 -10.30
C PHE A 73 16.54 10.64 -9.23
N PHE A 74 16.36 10.32 -7.94
CA PHE A 74 16.46 11.31 -6.87
C PHE A 74 17.86 11.93 -6.79
N GLU A 75 18.91 11.13 -6.94
CA GLU A 75 20.30 11.64 -6.96
C GLU A 75 20.54 12.60 -8.14
N LYS A 76 20.02 12.28 -9.33
CA LYS A 76 20.18 13.11 -10.52
C LYS A 76 19.37 14.39 -10.46
N VAL A 77 18.11 14.31 -10.06
CA VAL A 77 17.26 15.49 -9.89
C VAL A 77 17.85 16.41 -8.84
N GLU A 78 18.29 15.88 -7.70
CA GLU A 78 18.98 16.69 -6.69
C GLU A 78 20.23 17.36 -7.26
N SER A 79 21.04 16.64 -8.03
CA SER A 79 22.24 17.18 -8.67
C SER A 79 21.93 18.29 -9.67
N VAL A 80 20.86 18.15 -10.47
CA VAL A 80 20.45 19.15 -11.46
C VAL A 80 19.89 20.39 -10.75
N LEU A 81 18.98 20.20 -9.79
CA LEU A 81 18.32 21.29 -9.09
C LEU A 81 19.25 22.09 -8.18
N LYS A 82 20.37 21.51 -7.72
CA LYS A 82 21.45 22.27 -7.05
C LYS A 82 21.93 23.47 -7.87
N GLY A 83 21.80 23.43 -9.19
CA GLY A 83 22.08 24.57 -10.07
C GLY A 83 21.29 25.83 -9.69
N LEU A 84 20.06 25.67 -9.17
CA LEU A 84 19.18 26.77 -8.75
C LEU A 84 19.70 27.55 -7.53
N LYS A 85 20.69 27.01 -6.80
CA LYS A 85 21.37 27.72 -5.70
C LYS A 85 22.25 28.87 -6.19
N SER A 86 22.58 28.90 -7.49
CA SER A 86 23.47 29.91 -8.05
C SER A 86 22.85 31.31 -7.96
N THR A 87 23.65 32.31 -7.61
CA THR A 87 23.21 33.71 -7.57
C THR A 87 23.15 34.30 -8.97
N GLY A 88 22.14 35.13 -9.23
CA GLY A 88 22.05 35.90 -10.48
C GLY A 88 21.69 35.10 -11.72
N LEU A 89 21.03 33.94 -11.57
CA LEU A 89 20.51 33.18 -12.71
C LEU A 89 19.49 34.00 -13.50
N SER A 90 19.64 34.03 -14.83
CA SER A 90 18.59 34.53 -15.71
C SER A 90 17.43 33.54 -15.76
N ASP A 91 16.24 34.01 -16.17
CA ASP A 91 15.07 33.16 -16.34
C ASP A 91 15.32 32.02 -17.36
N ASP A 92 16.10 32.29 -18.41
CA ASP A 92 16.51 31.27 -19.39
C ASP A 92 17.38 30.17 -18.76
N GLN A 93 18.31 30.54 -17.87
CA GLN A 93 19.16 29.57 -17.17
C GLN A 93 18.34 28.73 -16.18
N LYS A 94 17.39 29.35 -15.47
CA LYS A 94 16.44 28.63 -14.61
C LYS A 94 15.58 27.66 -15.41
N SER A 95 15.05 28.09 -16.56
CA SER A 95 14.28 27.24 -17.47
C SER A 95 15.07 26.01 -17.91
N THR A 96 16.33 26.21 -18.30
CA THR A 96 17.21 25.10 -18.69
C THR A 96 17.40 24.10 -17.55
N ILE A 97 17.59 24.57 -16.32
CA ILE A 97 17.75 23.68 -15.15
C ILE A 97 16.46 22.90 -14.87
N VAL A 98 15.30 23.59 -14.91
CA VAL A 98 14.00 22.96 -14.67
C VAL A 98 13.67 21.95 -15.77
N GLU A 99 13.96 22.25 -17.03
CA GLU A 99 13.80 21.33 -18.17
C GLU A 99 14.65 20.07 -18.02
N LEU A 100 15.93 20.21 -17.65
CA LEU A 100 16.80 19.06 -17.35
C LEU A 100 16.26 18.23 -16.16
N GLY A 101 15.65 18.87 -15.18
CA GLY A 101 14.95 18.18 -14.09
C GLY A 101 13.73 17.42 -14.60
N ASN A 102 12.90 18.05 -15.44
CA ASN A 102 11.71 17.45 -16.05
C ASN A 102 12.05 16.22 -16.90
N ASP A 103 13.19 16.22 -17.61
CA ASP A 103 13.66 15.05 -18.34
C ASP A 103 13.91 13.84 -17.43
N GLU A 104 14.38 14.05 -16.20
CA GLU A 104 14.53 12.97 -15.23
C GLU A 104 13.17 12.46 -14.73
N PHE A 105 12.15 13.32 -14.58
CA PHE A 105 10.78 12.86 -14.26
C PHE A 105 10.21 11.97 -15.37
N ILE A 106 10.44 12.32 -16.64
CA ILE A 106 10.04 11.49 -17.78
C ILE A 106 10.75 10.12 -17.73
N LYS A 107 12.04 10.10 -17.37
CA LYS A 107 12.81 8.86 -17.22
C LYS A 107 12.30 8.02 -16.04
N LEU A 108 11.97 8.64 -14.90
CA LEU A 108 11.35 7.96 -13.77
C LEU A 108 10.05 7.28 -14.19
N ARG A 109 9.16 8.02 -14.86
CA ARG A 109 7.90 7.48 -15.33
C ARG A 109 8.09 6.22 -16.17
N LYS A 110 8.92 6.32 -17.22
CA LYS A 110 9.15 5.23 -18.17
C LYS A 110 9.87 4.02 -17.57
N LYS A 111 10.83 4.23 -16.67
CA LYS A 111 11.70 3.16 -16.16
C LYS A 111 11.23 2.56 -14.85
N PHE A 112 10.39 3.28 -14.11
CA PHE A 112 9.94 2.88 -12.78
C PHE A 112 8.42 2.89 -12.68
N THR A 113 7.78 4.05 -12.86
CA THR A 113 6.35 4.22 -12.58
C THR A 113 5.49 3.33 -13.47
N ASP A 114 5.73 3.30 -14.79
CA ASP A 114 4.95 2.48 -15.73
C ASP A 114 5.05 0.98 -15.43
N SER A 115 6.16 0.51 -14.85
CA SER A 115 6.30 -0.89 -14.41
C SER A 115 5.34 -1.25 -13.26
N LEU A 116 4.87 -0.26 -12.50
CA LEU A 116 3.88 -0.47 -11.43
C LEU A 116 2.49 -0.81 -11.99
N LEU A 117 2.18 -0.47 -13.26
CA LEU A 117 0.93 -0.90 -13.92
C LEU A 117 0.82 -2.43 -13.99
N ALA A 118 1.95 -3.12 -14.09
CA ALA A 118 1.97 -4.59 -14.09
C ALA A 118 1.67 -5.17 -12.70
N VAL A 119 1.77 -4.37 -11.65
CA VAL A 119 1.45 -4.75 -10.26
C VAL A 119 0.02 -4.38 -9.93
N ASP A 120 -0.33 -3.10 -10.05
CA ASP A 120 -1.64 -2.56 -9.70
C ASP A 120 -1.83 -1.11 -10.19
N GLN A 121 -3.05 -0.79 -10.64
CA GLN A 121 -3.40 0.54 -11.15
C GLN A 121 -3.41 1.60 -10.04
N ASN A 122 -3.92 1.29 -8.85
CA ASN A 122 -3.99 2.26 -7.75
C ASN A 122 -2.58 2.61 -7.23
N LEU A 123 -1.69 1.61 -7.17
CA LEU A 123 -0.28 1.82 -6.86
C LEU A 123 0.39 2.73 -7.88
N TYR A 124 0.16 2.48 -9.17
CA TYR A 124 0.63 3.35 -10.26
C TYR A 124 0.14 4.78 -10.08
N ASP A 125 -1.17 4.99 -9.93
CA ASP A 125 -1.80 6.31 -9.87
C ASP A 125 -1.23 7.13 -8.70
N LYS A 126 -1.07 6.52 -7.52
CA LYS A 126 -0.50 7.19 -6.33
C LYS A 126 0.95 7.62 -6.52
N VAL A 127 1.79 6.76 -7.08
CA VAL A 127 3.21 7.08 -7.31
C VAL A 127 3.36 8.14 -8.40
N LEU A 128 2.52 8.07 -9.44
CA LEU A 128 2.45 9.09 -10.48
C LEU A 128 2.03 10.44 -9.89
N GLU A 129 0.97 10.48 -9.10
CA GLU A 129 0.48 11.69 -8.44
C GLU A 129 1.56 12.33 -7.55
N CYS A 130 2.26 11.56 -6.72
CA CYS A 130 3.38 12.07 -5.92
C CYS A 130 4.47 12.70 -6.79
N SER A 131 4.80 12.09 -7.92
CA SER A 131 5.83 12.57 -8.84
C SER A 131 5.38 13.87 -9.53
N ASP A 132 4.14 13.93 -10.01
CA ASP A 132 3.57 15.11 -10.68
C ASP A 132 3.43 16.29 -9.72
N GLN A 133 3.00 16.04 -8.47
CA GLN A 133 2.94 17.07 -7.42
C GLN A 133 4.32 17.65 -7.12
N LEU A 134 5.35 16.80 -7.01
CA LEU A 134 6.73 17.26 -6.82
C LEU A 134 7.21 18.09 -8.02
N GLN A 135 6.97 17.62 -9.24
CA GLN A 135 7.35 18.34 -10.47
C GLN A 135 6.70 19.72 -10.54
N SER A 136 5.41 19.80 -10.21
CA SER A 136 4.67 21.06 -10.13
C SER A 136 5.23 21.98 -9.05
N ASN A 137 5.50 21.45 -7.85
CA ASN A 137 6.10 22.22 -6.76
C ASN A 137 7.47 22.79 -7.14
N ILE A 138 8.35 22.01 -7.75
CA ILE A 138 9.66 22.49 -8.20
C ILE A 138 9.49 23.61 -9.22
N SER A 139 8.63 23.41 -10.22
CA SER A 139 8.40 24.39 -11.28
C SER A 139 7.85 25.70 -10.71
N ASN A 140 6.81 25.63 -9.89
CA ASN A 140 6.20 26.81 -9.27
C ASN A 140 7.20 27.56 -8.39
N ASN A 141 7.97 26.85 -7.56
CA ASN A 141 8.94 27.48 -6.68
C ASN A 141 10.15 28.07 -7.43
N ALA A 142 10.54 27.49 -8.58
CA ALA A 142 11.67 27.97 -9.38
C ALA A 142 11.42 29.33 -10.05
N PHE A 143 10.16 29.59 -10.43
CA PHE A 143 9.75 30.81 -11.13
C PHE A 143 8.97 31.80 -10.26
N ASP A 144 8.74 31.48 -8.98
CA ASP A 144 8.12 32.41 -8.03
C ASP A 144 9.10 33.55 -7.69
N PRO A 145 8.78 34.82 -8.00
CA PRO A 145 9.62 35.97 -7.67
C PRO A 145 9.85 36.15 -6.16
N GLY A 146 8.95 35.63 -5.31
CA GLY A 146 9.06 35.63 -3.85
C GLY A 146 10.06 34.62 -3.31
N ASN A 147 10.52 33.66 -4.12
CA ASN A 147 11.44 32.61 -3.70
C ASN A 147 12.87 32.91 -4.17
N ASN A 148 13.69 33.40 -3.24
CA ASN A 148 15.13 33.51 -3.48
C ASN A 148 15.81 32.15 -3.25
N LEU A 149 15.89 31.32 -4.30
CA LEU A 149 16.53 30.00 -4.23
C LEU A 149 18.05 30.04 -4.07
N SER A 150 18.70 31.20 -4.21
CA SER A 150 20.10 31.36 -3.86
C SER A 150 20.31 31.45 -2.33
N HIS A 151 19.25 31.73 -1.57
CA HIS A 151 19.27 31.68 -0.12
C HIS A 151 19.05 30.23 0.35
N LEU A 152 20.07 29.65 0.99
CA LEU A 152 20.09 28.22 1.35
C LEU A 152 18.83 27.75 2.12
N PRO A 153 18.36 28.43 3.19
CA PRO A 153 17.13 28.04 3.88
C PRO A 153 15.90 27.99 2.98
N LYS A 154 15.81 28.90 1.99
CA LYS A 154 14.66 28.95 1.08
C LYS A 154 14.74 27.86 0.02
N TYR A 155 15.94 27.55 -0.46
CA TYR A 155 16.17 26.38 -1.30
C TYR A 155 15.77 25.09 -0.57
N GLU A 156 16.21 24.94 0.68
CA GLU A 156 15.90 23.76 1.47
C GLU A 156 14.40 23.58 1.65
N GLU A 157 13.70 24.67 1.99
CA GLU A 157 12.24 24.69 2.15
C GLU A 157 11.50 24.36 0.84
N CYS A 158 11.88 24.99 -0.27
CA CYS A 158 11.11 24.95 -1.52
C CYS A 158 11.49 23.79 -2.45
N ILE A 159 12.69 23.24 -2.34
CA ILE A 159 13.23 22.25 -3.28
C ILE A 159 13.67 20.98 -2.54
N GLU A 160 14.58 21.10 -1.57
CA GLU A 160 15.21 19.94 -0.93
C GLU A 160 14.21 19.13 -0.08
N ASN A 161 13.43 19.81 0.76
CA ASN A 161 12.44 19.18 1.62
C ASN A 161 11.33 18.50 0.81
N PRO A 162 10.68 19.14 -0.18
CA PRO A 162 9.71 18.47 -1.04
C PRO A 162 10.30 17.23 -1.73
N LEU A 163 11.55 17.28 -2.18
CA LEU A 163 12.23 16.16 -2.81
C LEU A 163 12.40 14.98 -1.82
N GLN A 164 12.88 15.24 -0.60
CA GLN A 164 13.06 14.20 0.42
C GLN A 164 11.73 13.63 0.94
N LEU A 165 10.72 14.48 1.12
CA LEU A 165 9.38 14.06 1.53
C LEU A 165 8.74 13.17 0.47
N THR A 166 8.83 13.55 -0.80
CA THR A 166 8.29 12.76 -1.92
C THR A 166 9.01 11.41 -2.02
N ARG A 167 10.35 11.39 -1.89
CA ARG A 167 11.12 10.14 -1.84
C ARG A 167 10.59 9.20 -0.76
N THR A 168 10.38 9.73 0.43
CA THR A 168 9.90 8.96 1.59
C THR A 168 8.46 8.49 1.40
N GLU A 169 7.58 9.35 0.88
CA GLU A 169 6.17 9.00 0.67
C GLU A 169 6.02 7.92 -0.41
N ILE A 170 6.76 8.01 -1.53
CA ILE A 170 6.75 6.95 -2.54
C ILE A 170 7.22 5.63 -1.95
N LEU A 171 8.32 5.61 -1.19
CA LEU A 171 8.77 4.39 -0.51
C LEU A 171 7.70 3.84 0.43
N LYS A 172 7.07 4.70 1.23
CA LYS A 172 5.99 4.32 2.13
C LYS A 172 4.80 3.71 1.38
N ILE A 173 4.37 4.31 0.27
CA ILE A 173 3.32 3.78 -0.61
C ILE A 173 3.69 2.37 -1.08
N LEU A 174 4.93 2.18 -1.55
CA LEU A 174 5.41 0.90 -2.06
C LEU A 174 5.44 -0.19 -0.97
N PHE A 175 5.93 0.14 0.23
CA PHE A 175 6.05 -0.82 1.34
C PHE A 175 4.72 -1.10 2.06
N GLN A 176 3.79 -0.14 2.07
CA GLN A 176 2.47 -0.30 2.69
C GLN A 176 1.46 -0.96 1.76
N TYR A 177 1.78 -1.11 0.47
CA TYR A 177 0.87 -1.69 -0.50
C TYR A 177 0.60 -3.17 -0.19
N LYS A 178 -0.66 -3.54 0.01
CA LYS A 178 -1.09 -4.89 0.45
C LYS A 178 -1.76 -5.73 -0.63
N GLY A 179 -1.97 -5.21 -1.84
CA GLY A 179 -2.82 -5.89 -2.82
C GLY A 179 -4.28 -5.57 -2.63
#